data_AF-A0A1W1WHA5-F1
#
_entry.id   AF-A0A1W1WHA5-F1
#
_cell.length_a   1.000
_cell.length_b   1.000
_cell.length_c   1.000
_cell.angle_alpha   90.00
_cell.angle_beta   90.00
_cell.angle_gamma   90.00
#
_symmetry.space_group_name_H-M   'P 1'
#
loop_
_entity.id
_entity.type
_entity.pdbx_description
1 polymer ?
#
loop_
_entity_poly.entity_id
_entity_poly.type
_entity_poly.pdbx_seq_one_letter_code
_entity_poly.pdbx_strand_id
1 'polypeptide(L)'
;MVPLKLTEKQTDIALLLFALNPAAVFYSTIYPEPLLVGLWLLSLIFAQRQSYCWAAIAAAFASLAHPTGALIGIVPLRFFTNSLLTKNWNSNPKYLIWGNGVIIGLSNFMVYSLIHWHTMLGLWIGEKTWHFQWIGPWRQFTLIPTQDVFAMMFWILLSMPFILGLILLIHQSPEPIMRLPLILFTGTILVVSLSFYADNQPFHSTIRLMSVDFPVYNGLSNINNRYVLRTIIVLWVGAAIYGSILFTHQWWWQ
;
A
#
# COMPACT_ATOMS: atom_id res chain seq x y z
N MET A 1 -2.30 -17.77 14.58
CA MET A 1 -1.60 -17.32 13.36
C MET A 1 -0.12 -17.51 13.58
N VAL A 2 0.61 -18.04 12.60
CA VAL A 2 2.08 -18.10 12.65
C VAL A 2 2.59 -16.74 12.16
N PRO A 3 3.42 -16.01 12.93
CA PRO A 3 3.96 -14.73 12.49
C PRO A 3 4.87 -14.92 11.26
N LEU A 4 4.95 -13.91 10.39
CA LEU A 4 5.95 -13.85 9.33
C LEU A 4 7.34 -13.98 10.00
N LYS A 5 8.00 -15.13 9.84
CA LYS A 5 9.31 -15.39 10.45
C LYS A 5 10.40 -14.60 9.73
N LEU A 6 10.48 -13.30 10.01
CA LEU A 6 11.64 -12.49 9.69
C LEU A 6 12.68 -12.62 10.80
N THR A 7 13.95 -12.64 10.42
CA THR A 7 15.05 -12.45 11.37
C THR A 7 14.98 -11.03 11.94
N GLU A 8 15.58 -10.82 13.11
CA GLU A 8 15.69 -9.49 13.74
C GLU A 8 16.32 -8.48 12.77
N LYS A 9 17.43 -8.87 12.13
CA LYS A 9 18.09 -8.07 11.08
C LYS A 9 17.15 -7.69 9.92
N GLN A 10 16.34 -8.63 9.41
CA GLN A 10 15.38 -8.34 8.34
C GLN A 10 14.30 -7.36 8.82
N THR A 11 13.85 -7.52 10.06
CA THR A 11 12.87 -6.62 10.68
C THR A 11 13.43 -5.21 10.78
N ASP A 12 14.66 -5.06 11.28
CA ASP A 12 15.34 -3.75 11.40
C ASP A 12 15.52 -3.09 10.03
N ILE A 13 15.93 -3.85 9.01
CA ILE A 13 16.06 -3.34 7.65
C ILE A 13 14.71 -2.89 7.09
N ALA A 14 13.65 -3.70 7.27
CA ALA A 14 12.32 -3.34 6.79
C ALA A 14 11.80 -2.06 7.46
N LEU A 15 11.99 -1.92 8.78
CA LEU A 15 11.61 -0.74 9.54
C LEU A 15 12.43 0.49 9.14
N LEU A 16 13.74 0.32 8.95
CA LEU A 16 14.62 1.40 8.47
C LEU A 16 14.17 1.89 7.09
N LEU A 17 13.95 0.97 6.16
CA LEU A 17 13.50 1.30 4.80
C LEU A 17 12.11 1.97 4.83
N PHE A 18 11.20 1.49 5.68
CA PHE A 18 9.89 2.12 5.87
C PHE A 18 10.00 3.54 6.44
N ALA A 19 10.91 3.78 7.39
CA ALA A 19 11.14 5.09 7.99
C ALA A 19 11.83 6.08 7.02
N LEU A 20 12.73 5.59 6.17
CA LEU A 20 13.48 6.39 5.19
C LEU A 20 12.75 6.56 3.86
N ASN A 21 11.56 5.99 3.74
CA ASN A 21 10.70 6.06 2.58
C ASN A 21 10.56 7.52 2.08
N PRO A 22 10.83 7.79 0.78
CA PRO A 22 10.91 9.14 0.19
C PRO A 22 9.72 10.05 0.52
N ALA A 23 8.56 9.45 0.73
CA ALA A 23 7.34 10.18 0.88
C ALA A 23 6.76 10.10 2.31
N ALA A 24 7.54 9.57 3.27
CA ALA A 24 7.24 9.68 4.70
C ALA A 24 6.96 11.14 5.15
N VAL A 25 7.62 12.12 4.54
CA VAL A 25 7.41 13.56 4.79
C VAL A 25 6.04 14.03 4.27
N PHE A 26 5.62 13.48 3.13
CA PHE A 26 4.41 13.86 2.40
C PHE A 26 3.18 13.16 3.00
N TYR A 27 3.35 11.90 3.40
CA TYR A 27 2.32 11.07 4.01
C TYR A 27 1.97 11.54 5.41
N SER A 28 2.96 11.87 6.24
CA SER A 28 2.74 12.21 7.65
C SER A 28 2.01 13.55 7.86
N THR A 29 1.83 14.36 6.82
CA THR A 29 1.31 15.73 6.94
C THR A 29 0.03 16.01 6.16
N ILE A 30 -0.21 15.40 4.99
CA ILE A 30 -1.29 15.84 4.07
C ILE A 30 -2.32 14.75 3.74
N TYR A 31 -1.95 13.46 3.84
CA TYR A 31 -2.70 12.37 3.21
C TYR A 31 -3.20 11.31 4.21
N PRO A 32 -4.28 10.55 3.92
CA PRO A 32 -4.84 9.51 4.81
C PRO A 32 -3.96 8.25 4.93
N GLU A 33 -2.93 8.12 4.10
CA GLU A 33 -1.99 7.01 3.99
C GLU A 33 -1.38 6.52 5.35
N PRO A 34 -0.92 7.38 6.29
CA PRO A 34 -0.43 6.90 7.59
C PRO A 34 -1.53 6.30 8.46
N LEU A 35 -2.72 6.90 8.45
CA LEU A 35 -3.88 6.38 9.17
C LEU A 35 -4.25 4.99 8.63
N LEU A 36 -4.23 4.85 7.30
CA LEU A 36 -4.46 3.58 6.62
C LEU A 36 -3.48 2.49 7.08
N VAL A 37 -2.18 2.77 7.07
CA VAL A 37 -1.14 1.84 7.54
C VAL A 37 -1.37 1.48 9.00
N GLY A 38 -1.63 2.46 9.86
CA GLY A 38 -1.93 2.23 11.27
C GLY A 38 -3.13 1.30 11.47
N LEU A 39 -4.21 1.50 10.72
CA LEU A 39 -5.42 0.68 10.81
C LEU A 39 -5.21 -0.74 10.26
N TRP A 40 -4.43 -0.92 9.18
CA TRP A 40 -4.01 -2.24 8.71
C TRP A 40 -3.22 -3.00 9.77
N LEU A 41 -2.20 -2.36 10.36
CA LEU A 41 -1.37 -2.97 11.39
C LEU A 41 -2.20 -3.32 12.63
N LEU A 42 -3.07 -2.42 13.10
CA LEU A 42 -3.98 -2.70 14.21
C LEU A 42 -4.89 -3.89 13.91
N SER A 43 -5.46 -3.95 12.70
CA SER A 43 -6.31 -5.06 12.28
C SER A 43 -5.56 -6.41 12.36
N LEU A 44 -4.32 -6.45 11.84
CA LEU A 44 -3.47 -7.64 11.92
C LEU A 44 -3.08 -8.00 13.37
N ILE A 45 -2.70 -7.01 14.19
CA ILE A 45 -2.33 -7.22 15.60
C ILE A 45 -3.52 -7.79 16.39
N PHE A 46 -4.72 -7.24 16.21
CA PHE A 46 -5.92 -7.76 16.86
C PHE A 46 -6.24 -9.18 16.39
N ALA A 47 -6.12 -9.48 15.10
CA ALA A 47 -6.33 -10.83 14.57
C ALA A 47 -5.29 -11.83 15.11
N GLN A 48 -4.02 -11.43 15.24
CA GLN A 48 -2.97 -12.23 15.87
C GLN A 48 -3.31 -12.58 17.32
N ARG A 49 -3.82 -11.59 18.08
CA ARG A 49 -4.33 -11.74 19.45
C ARG A 49 -5.68 -12.49 19.55
N GLN A 50 -6.16 -13.09 18.46
CA GLN A 50 -7.45 -13.78 18.36
C GLN A 50 -8.68 -12.88 18.63
N SER A 51 -8.50 -11.56 18.53
CA SER A 51 -9.52 -10.56 18.80
C SER A 51 -10.19 -10.09 17.50
N TYR A 52 -10.93 -10.98 16.85
CA TYR A 52 -11.44 -10.78 15.49
C TYR A 52 -12.48 -9.65 15.37
N CYS A 53 -13.24 -9.35 16.43
CA CYS A 53 -14.16 -8.21 16.44
C CYS A 53 -13.40 -6.88 16.35
N TRP A 54 -12.32 -6.72 17.13
CA TRP A 54 -11.47 -5.54 17.07
C TRP A 54 -10.69 -5.47 15.75
N ALA A 55 -10.27 -6.62 15.21
CA ALA A 55 -9.69 -6.69 13.88
C ALA A 55 -10.66 -6.21 12.79
N ALA A 56 -11.94 -6.60 12.89
CA ALA A 56 -13.01 -6.16 12.00
C ALA A 56 -13.28 -4.65 12.11
N ILE A 57 -13.31 -4.09 13.33
CA ILE A 57 -13.48 -2.66 13.55
C ILE A 57 -12.34 -1.87 12.89
N ALA A 58 -11.09 -2.26 13.15
CA ALA A 58 -9.94 -1.61 12.52
C ALA A 58 -9.97 -1.74 10.98
N ALA A 59 -10.37 -2.90 10.46
CA ALA A 59 -10.51 -3.12 9.03
C ALA A 59 -11.63 -2.27 8.40
N ALA A 60 -12.74 -2.08 9.11
CA ALA A 60 -13.84 -1.21 8.67
C ALA A 60 -13.41 0.25 8.60
N PHE A 61 -12.68 0.74 9.61
CA PHE A 61 -12.10 2.08 9.55
C PHE A 61 -11.06 2.21 8.43
N ALA A 62 -10.26 1.18 8.18
CA ALA A 62 -9.29 1.19 7.09
C ALA A 62 -9.99 1.35 5.73
N SER A 63 -11.02 0.55 5.45
CA SER A 63 -11.77 0.62 4.19
C SER A 63 -12.61 1.90 4.05
N LEU A 64 -12.98 2.53 5.17
CA LEU A 64 -13.64 3.84 5.18
C LEU A 64 -12.66 5.00 4.92
N ALA A 65 -11.44 4.91 5.46
CA ALA A 65 -10.44 5.97 5.38
C ALA A 65 -9.87 6.15 3.96
N HIS A 66 -9.70 5.05 3.22
CA HIS A 66 -9.18 5.09 1.86
C HIS A 66 -9.61 3.83 1.07
N PRO A 67 -9.89 3.91 -0.26
CA PRO A 67 -10.33 2.75 -1.05
C PRO A 67 -9.35 1.56 -1.02
N THR A 68 -8.04 1.82 -1.04
CA THR A 68 -7.03 0.75 -0.90
C THR A 68 -7.09 0.07 0.46
N GLY A 69 -7.70 0.69 1.47
CA GLY A 69 -7.91 0.11 2.79
C GLY A 69 -8.65 -1.22 2.78
N ALA A 70 -9.54 -1.42 1.80
CA ALA A 70 -10.24 -2.68 1.60
C ALA A 70 -9.31 -3.87 1.28
N LEU A 71 -8.08 -3.61 0.82
CA LEU A 71 -7.10 -4.66 0.49
C LEU A 71 -6.70 -5.51 1.69
N ILE A 72 -6.87 -5.00 2.92
CA ILE A 72 -6.67 -5.83 4.12
C ILE A 72 -7.59 -7.06 4.14
N GLY A 73 -8.73 -7.01 3.43
CA GLY A 73 -9.67 -8.11 3.26
C GLY A 73 -9.11 -9.34 2.53
N ILE A 74 -8.01 -9.19 1.79
CA ILE A 74 -7.31 -10.32 1.15
C ILE A 74 -6.86 -11.34 2.21
N VAL A 75 -6.44 -10.87 3.38
CA VAL A 75 -5.92 -11.72 4.46
C VAL A 75 -7.01 -12.62 5.08
N PRO A 76 -8.13 -12.09 5.63
CA PRO A 76 -9.23 -12.92 6.13
C PRO A 76 -9.82 -13.81 5.03
N LEU A 77 -9.92 -13.33 3.78
CA LEU A 77 -10.40 -14.14 2.66
C LEU A 77 -9.50 -15.35 2.41
N ARG A 78 -8.17 -15.18 2.44
CA ARG A 78 -7.24 -16.31 2.33
C ARG A 78 -7.39 -17.28 3.49
N PHE A 79 -7.49 -16.78 4.71
CA PHE A 79 -7.64 -17.67 5.87
C PHE A 79 -8.96 -18.44 5.85
N PHE A 80 -10.04 -17.80 5.43
CA PHE A 80 -11.35 -18.43 5.22
C PHE A 80 -11.30 -19.50 4.12
N THR A 81 -10.75 -19.18 2.94
CA THR A 81 -10.61 -20.16 1.86
C THR A 81 -9.72 -21.33 2.28
N ASN A 82 -8.63 -21.07 2.99
CA ASN A 82 -7.77 -22.13 3.51
C ASN A 82 -8.50 -23.01 4.55
N SER A 83 -9.29 -22.44 5.45
CA SER A 83 -10.03 -23.22 6.44
C SER A 83 -11.12 -24.09 5.82
N LEU A 84 -11.73 -23.66 4.70
CA LEU A 84 -12.61 -24.51 3.89
C LEU A 84 -11.84 -25.69 3.29
N LEU A 85 -10.69 -25.42 2.65
CA LEU A 85 -9.87 -26.46 2.00
C LEU A 85 -9.33 -27.49 3.00
N THR A 86 -8.93 -27.05 4.20
CA THR A 86 -8.43 -27.93 5.26
C THR A 86 -9.53 -28.49 6.16
N LYS A 87 -10.82 -28.25 5.85
CA LYS A 87 -11.98 -28.68 6.65
C LYS A 87 -11.94 -28.22 8.12
N ASN A 88 -11.31 -27.07 8.40
CA ASN A 88 -11.23 -26.50 9.75
C ASN A 88 -12.37 -25.50 9.97
N TRP A 89 -13.59 -26.01 10.04
CA TRP A 89 -14.83 -25.22 10.11
C TRP A 89 -14.93 -24.33 11.36
N ASN A 90 -14.30 -24.74 12.47
CA ASN A 90 -14.30 -24.00 13.74
C ASN A 90 -13.65 -22.61 13.61
N SER A 91 -12.79 -22.42 12.62
CA SER A 91 -12.10 -21.15 12.38
C SER A 91 -12.86 -20.22 11.42
N ASN A 92 -13.84 -20.74 10.66
CA ASN A 92 -14.56 -19.97 9.65
C ASN A 92 -15.26 -18.72 10.19
N PRO A 93 -16.02 -18.79 11.31
CA PRO A 93 -16.72 -17.61 11.82
C PRO A 93 -15.77 -16.47 12.16
N LYS A 94 -14.57 -16.79 12.65
CA LYS A 94 -13.54 -15.80 13.03
C LYS A 94 -13.07 -15.00 11.81
N TYR A 95 -12.79 -15.67 10.71
CA TYR A 95 -12.35 -15.03 9.48
C TYR A 95 -13.48 -14.28 8.77
N LEU A 96 -14.71 -14.78 8.86
CA LEU A 96 -15.90 -14.08 8.37
C LEU A 96 -16.17 -12.80 9.16
N ILE A 97 -16.11 -12.83 10.49
CA ILE A 97 -16.25 -11.63 11.33
C ILE A 97 -15.22 -10.58 10.91
N TRP A 98 -13.95 -10.98 10.77
CA TRP A 98 -12.88 -10.08 10.34
C TRP A 98 -13.13 -9.51 8.93
N GLY A 99 -13.45 -10.37 7.95
CA GLY A 99 -13.73 -9.95 6.58
C GLY A 99 -14.97 -9.07 6.44
N ASN A 100 -16.01 -9.32 7.23
CA ASN A 100 -17.24 -8.51 7.25
C ASN A 100 -16.97 -7.06 7.69
N GLY A 101 -15.98 -6.82 8.55
CA GLY A 101 -15.55 -5.46 8.89
C GLY A 101 -15.17 -4.65 7.64
N VAL A 102 -14.39 -5.26 6.73
CA VAL A 102 -14.02 -4.63 5.46
C VAL A 102 -15.23 -4.29 4.62
N ILE A 103 -16.16 -5.24 4.47
CA ILE A 103 -17.40 -5.09 3.71
C ILE A 103 -18.23 -3.94 4.28
N ILE A 104 -18.46 -3.93 5.60
CA ILE A 104 -19.25 -2.89 6.27
C ILE A 104 -18.64 -1.51 6.04
N GLY A 105 -17.32 -1.36 6.24
CA GLY A 105 -16.64 -0.07 6.03
C GLY A 105 -16.73 0.41 4.58
N LEU A 106 -16.51 -0.50 3.62
CA LEU A 106 -16.61 -0.17 2.19
C LEU A 106 -18.04 0.16 1.78
N SER A 107 -19.03 -0.62 2.24
CA SER A 107 -20.44 -0.36 2.00
C SER A 107 -20.89 0.99 2.57
N ASN A 108 -20.42 1.35 3.77
CA ASN A 108 -20.70 2.67 4.35
C ASN A 108 -20.10 3.79 3.48
N PHE A 109 -18.86 3.63 3.00
CA PHE A 109 -18.27 4.59 2.05
C PHE A 109 -19.06 4.69 0.74
N MET A 110 -19.50 3.55 0.18
CA MET A 110 -20.29 3.51 -1.06
C MET A 110 -21.68 4.15 -0.87
N VAL A 111 -22.34 3.94 0.27
CA VAL A 111 -23.62 4.57 0.60
C VAL A 111 -23.44 6.07 0.79
N TYR A 112 -22.42 6.50 1.53
CA TYR A 112 -22.07 7.92 1.66
C TYR A 112 -21.83 8.55 0.28
N SER A 113 -21.07 7.86 -0.57
CA SER A 113 -20.78 8.32 -1.94
C SER A 113 -22.03 8.40 -2.79
N LEU A 114 -22.94 7.44 -2.67
CA LEU A 114 -24.20 7.44 -3.40
C LEU A 114 -25.11 8.60 -2.97
N ILE A 115 -25.12 8.94 -1.67
CA ILE A 115 -25.93 10.03 -1.13
C ILE A 115 -25.36 11.39 -1.55
N HIS A 116 -24.05 11.60 -1.41
CA HIS A 116 -23.42 12.91 -1.61
C HIS A 116 -22.97 13.18 -3.05
N TRP A 117 -22.51 12.15 -3.74
CA TRP A 117 -21.95 12.26 -5.09
C TRP A 117 -22.79 11.53 -6.14
N HIS A 118 -23.94 10.96 -5.77
CA HIS A 118 -24.84 10.24 -6.68
C HIS A 118 -24.17 9.09 -7.44
N THR A 119 -23.10 8.51 -6.87
CA THR A 119 -22.39 7.34 -7.41
C THR A 119 -21.94 6.42 -6.28
N MET A 120 -22.11 5.12 -6.45
CA MET A 120 -21.56 4.13 -5.51
C MET A 120 -20.04 4.02 -5.60
N LEU A 121 -19.47 4.37 -6.75
CA LEU A 121 -18.05 4.37 -7.01
C LEU A 121 -17.62 5.84 -7.11
N GLY A 122 -17.26 6.44 -5.97
CA GLY A 122 -16.74 7.82 -5.90
C GLY A 122 -15.50 8.07 -6.78
N LEU A 123 -14.93 7.01 -7.35
CA LEU A 123 -13.81 7.02 -8.30
C LEU A 123 -14.15 7.68 -9.65
N TRP A 124 -15.43 7.90 -9.97
CA TRP A 124 -15.85 8.17 -11.35
C TRP A 124 -16.28 9.60 -11.67
N ILE A 125 -16.66 10.42 -10.68
CA ILE A 125 -17.12 11.77 -10.96
C ILE A 125 -15.98 12.73 -10.66
N GLY A 126 -15.19 12.95 -11.72
CA GLY A 126 -14.14 13.94 -11.76
C GLY A 126 -14.67 15.31 -11.37
N GLU A 127 -14.36 15.73 -10.15
CA GLU A 127 -14.09 17.13 -9.92
C GLU A 127 -12.88 17.46 -10.80
N LYS A 128 -13.09 18.17 -11.91
CA LYS A 128 -12.00 18.68 -12.78
C LYS A 128 -10.95 19.50 -12.01
N THR A 129 -11.30 19.93 -10.79
CA THR A 129 -10.46 20.62 -9.82
C THR A 129 -9.49 19.69 -9.08
N TRP A 130 -9.81 18.40 -8.94
CA TRP A 130 -8.89 17.40 -8.43
C TRP A 130 -8.14 16.83 -9.63
N HIS A 131 -6.91 17.29 -9.83
CA HIS A 131 -5.98 16.93 -10.92
C HIS A 131 -5.61 15.44 -11.00
N PHE A 132 -6.45 14.53 -10.50
CA PHE A 132 -6.21 13.10 -10.44
C PHE A 132 -7.25 12.34 -11.26
N GLN A 133 -6.78 11.60 -12.27
CA GLN A 133 -7.64 10.81 -13.16
C GLN A 133 -7.26 9.34 -13.08
N TRP A 134 -8.29 8.48 -13.09
CA TRP A 134 -8.09 7.06 -13.34
C TRP A 134 -7.76 6.83 -14.80
N ILE A 135 -6.59 6.26 -15.05
CA ILE A 135 -6.17 5.84 -16.38
C ILE A 135 -5.77 4.36 -16.34
N GLY A 136 -5.69 3.73 -17.52
CA GLY A 136 -5.17 2.37 -17.61
C GLY A 136 -3.72 2.32 -17.07
N PRO A 137 -3.32 1.26 -16.36
CA PRO A 137 -2.03 1.21 -15.66
C PRO A 137 -0.81 1.34 -16.59
N TRP A 138 -0.97 0.98 -17.86
CA TRP A 138 0.06 1.10 -18.91
C TRP A 138 0.20 2.54 -19.44
N ARG A 139 -0.86 3.36 -19.30
CA ARG A 139 -0.92 4.69 -19.92
C ARG A 139 0.08 5.64 -19.28
N GLN A 140 0.42 5.47 -18.00
CA GLN A 140 1.50 6.24 -17.36
C GLN A 140 2.82 6.07 -18.12
N PHE A 141 3.14 4.87 -18.61
CA PHE A 141 4.36 4.61 -19.39
C PHE A 141 4.35 5.32 -20.75
N THR A 142 3.18 5.46 -21.38
CA THR A 142 3.05 6.20 -22.64
C THR A 142 3.15 7.73 -22.46
N LEU A 143 2.94 8.21 -21.22
CA LEU A 143 3.04 9.62 -20.84
C LEU A 143 4.45 9.97 -20.33
N ILE A 144 5.33 8.99 -20.17
CA ILE A 144 6.73 9.21 -19.79
C ILE A 144 7.47 10.10 -20.82
N PRO A 145 7.40 9.82 -22.14
CA PRO A 145 8.20 10.56 -23.13
C PRO A 145 7.75 12.01 -23.33
N THR A 146 6.57 12.38 -22.80
CA THR A 146 6.05 13.74 -22.87
C THR A 146 6.54 14.63 -21.73
N GLN A 147 7.34 14.08 -20.81
CA GLN A 147 7.93 14.79 -19.67
C GLN A 147 9.39 15.14 -19.90
N ASP A 148 9.92 16.03 -19.05
CA ASP A 148 11.35 16.26 -18.95
C ASP A 148 12.11 14.97 -18.61
N VAL A 149 13.25 14.75 -19.30
CA VAL A 149 14.04 13.51 -19.20
C VAL A 149 14.57 13.31 -17.77
N PHE A 150 14.94 14.37 -17.06
CA PHE A 150 15.43 14.26 -15.68
C PHE A 150 14.31 13.90 -14.72
N ALA A 151 13.13 14.52 -14.87
CA ALA A 151 11.95 14.16 -14.09
C ALA A 151 11.54 12.69 -14.30
N MET A 152 11.55 12.22 -15.55
CA MET A 152 11.33 10.81 -15.89
C MET A 152 12.33 9.89 -15.17
N MET A 153 13.64 10.17 -15.30
CA MET A 153 14.67 9.34 -14.68
C MET A 153 14.51 9.28 -13.16
N PHE A 154 14.19 10.41 -12.54
CA PHE A 154 13.93 10.50 -11.11
C PHE A 154 12.79 9.57 -10.67
N TRP A 155 11.62 9.65 -11.32
CA TRP A 155 10.47 8.82 -10.97
C TRP A 155 10.69 7.32 -11.20
N ILE A 156 11.38 6.96 -12.28
CA ILE A 156 11.76 5.56 -12.55
C ILE A 156 12.70 5.07 -11.46
N LEU A 157 13.76 5.81 -11.14
CA LEU A 157 14.74 5.40 -10.13
C LEU A 157 14.11 5.22 -8.75
N LEU A 158 13.16 6.07 -8.37
CA LEU A 158 12.47 5.96 -7.08
C LEU A 158 11.42 4.84 -7.04
N SER A 159 10.84 4.45 -8.18
CA SER A 159 9.88 3.34 -8.24
C SER A 159 10.53 1.95 -8.28
N MET A 160 11.75 1.84 -8.80
CA MET A 160 12.49 0.57 -8.95
C MET A 160 12.62 -0.24 -7.64
N PRO A 161 12.92 0.36 -6.46
CA PRO A 161 12.94 -0.38 -5.21
C PRO A 161 11.60 -1.06 -4.87
N PHE A 162 10.45 -0.45 -5.20
CA PHE A 162 9.16 -1.09 -4.96
C PHE A 162 8.93 -2.32 -5.85
N ILE A 163 9.32 -2.22 -7.12
CA ILE A 163 9.28 -3.36 -8.06
C ILE A 163 10.21 -4.47 -7.58
N LEU A 164 11.45 -4.12 -7.18
CA LEU A 164 12.40 -5.08 -6.65
C LEU A 164 11.86 -5.77 -5.39
N GLY A 165 11.25 -5.03 -4.47
CA GLY A 165 10.64 -5.59 -3.27
C GLY A 165 9.51 -6.57 -3.59
N LEU A 166 8.65 -6.27 -4.57
CA LEU A 166 7.64 -7.24 -5.05
C LEU A 166 8.29 -8.50 -5.64
N ILE A 167 9.32 -8.37 -6.49
CA ILE A 167 10.04 -9.52 -7.06
C ILE A 167 10.63 -10.38 -5.93
N LEU A 168 11.29 -9.76 -4.95
CA LEU A 168 11.87 -10.49 -3.82
C LEU A 168 10.81 -11.11 -2.93
N LEU A 169 9.67 -10.46 -2.70
CA LEU A 169 8.53 -11.03 -2.00
C LEU A 169 8.00 -12.27 -2.74
N ILE A 170 7.89 -12.20 -4.07
CA ILE A 170 7.48 -13.33 -4.90
C ILE A 170 8.48 -14.47 -4.76
N HIS A 171 9.79 -14.23 -4.79
CA HIS A 171 10.79 -15.31 -4.85
C HIS A 171 11.26 -15.82 -3.48
N GLN A 172 11.19 -15.01 -2.43
CA GLN A 172 11.91 -15.25 -1.16
C GLN A 172 11.02 -15.13 0.09
N SER A 173 9.69 -15.02 -0.05
CA SER A 173 8.81 -14.95 1.12
C SER A 173 8.87 -16.26 1.94
N PRO A 174 9.18 -16.19 3.26
CA PRO A 174 9.50 -17.35 4.08
C PRO A 174 8.28 -18.18 4.53
N GLU A 175 7.06 -17.61 4.51
CA GLU A 175 5.85 -18.25 5.04
C GLU A 175 4.86 -18.59 3.92
N PRO A 176 4.63 -19.87 3.58
CA PRO A 176 3.83 -20.28 2.42
C PRO A 176 2.35 -19.87 2.54
N ILE A 177 1.81 -19.77 3.76
CA ILE A 177 0.40 -19.39 3.99
C ILE A 177 0.17 -17.90 3.73
N MET A 178 1.11 -17.04 4.16
CA MET A 178 1.02 -15.59 4.03
C MET A 178 1.59 -15.05 2.73
N ARG A 179 2.44 -15.82 2.02
CA ARG A 179 3.05 -15.41 0.75
C ARG A 179 2.03 -14.96 -0.29
N LEU A 180 1.00 -15.78 -0.56
CA LEU A 180 -0.01 -15.43 -1.57
C LEU A 180 -0.81 -14.17 -1.19
N PRO A 181 -1.34 -14.02 0.04
CA PRO A 181 -1.96 -12.76 0.47
C PRO A 181 -1.09 -11.53 0.27
N LEU A 182 0.19 -11.60 0.64
CA LEU A 182 1.10 -10.47 0.50
C LEU A 182 1.36 -10.14 -0.97
N ILE A 183 1.52 -11.14 -1.83
CA ILE A 183 1.67 -10.93 -3.29
C ILE A 183 0.41 -10.30 -3.87
N LEU A 184 -0.78 -10.80 -3.52
CA LEU A 184 -2.04 -10.24 -4.01
C LEU A 184 -2.24 -8.80 -3.51
N PHE A 185 -1.89 -8.54 -2.25
CA PHE A 185 -1.97 -7.21 -1.64
C PHE A 185 -1.06 -6.23 -2.39
N THR A 186 0.23 -6.51 -2.47
CA THR A 186 1.21 -5.66 -3.16
C THR A 186 0.91 -5.53 -4.65
N GLY A 187 0.58 -6.62 -5.33
CA GLY A 187 0.22 -6.60 -6.75
C GLY A 187 -1.01 -5.74 -7.03
N THR A 188 -2.03 -5.82 -6.17
CA THR A 188 -3.22 -4.96 -6.31
C THR A 188 -2.89 -3.50 -6.03
N ILE A 189 -2.11 -3.20 -4.99
CA ILE A 189 -1.64 -1.83 -4.73
C ILE A 189 -0.87 -1.30 -5.94
N LEU A 190 0.05 -2.08 -6.52
CA LEU A 190 0.81 -1.67 -7.70
C LEU A 190 -0.10 -1.32 -8.88
N VAL A 191 -1.08 -2.17 -9.20
CA VAL A 191 -2.03 -1.90 -10.28
C VAL A 191 -2.85 -0.64 -10.01
N VAL A 192 -3.37 -0.47 -8.79
CA VAL A 192 -4.11 0.74 -8.39
C VAL A 192 -3.22 1.98 -8.48
N SER A 193 -1.98 1.86 -7.99
CA SER A 193 -0.97 2.93 -7.97
C SER A 193 -0.60 3.39 -9.38
N LEU A 194 -0.47 2.45 -10.32
CA LEU A 194 -0.24 2.73 -11.75
C LEU A 194 -1.48 3.26 -12.47
N SER A 195 -2.66 3.10 -11.89
CA SER A 195 -3.90 3.61 -12.48
C SER A 195 -4.23 5.03 -12.03
N PHE A 196 -3.54 5.54 -11.00
CA PHE A 196 -3.76 6.89 -10.45
C PHE A 196 -2.78 7.88 -11.09
N TYR A 197 -3.26 8.72 -12.00
CA TYR A 197 -2.45 9.74 -12.68
C TYR A 197 -2.74 11.13 -12.12
N ALA A 198 -1.68 11.86 -11.75
CA ALA A 198 -1.75 13.27 -11.42
C ALA A 198 -1.35 14.07 -12.67
N ASP A 199 -2.15 15.06 -13.08
CA ASP A 199 -1.94 15.83 -14.31
C ASP A 199 -0.46 16.22 -14.54
N ASN A 200 0.11 15.72 -15.63
CA ASN A 200 1.49 15.89 -16.08
C ASN A 200 2.58 15.40 -15.11
N GLN A 201 2.25 14.53 -14.16
CA GLN A 201 3.22 13.93 -13.23
C GLN A 201 3.06 12.40 -13.21
N PRO A 202 3.60 11.69 -14.21
CA PRO A 202 3.59 10.24 -14.23
C PRO A 202 4.36 9.69 -13.01
N PHE A 203 3.86 8.60 -12.44
CA PHE A 203 4.36 7.90 -11.25
C PHE A 203 4.35 8.66 -9.93
N HIS A 204 4.03 9.95 -9.88
CA HIS A 204 3.96 10.69 -8.61
C HIS A 204 3.03 10.00 -7.60
N SER A 205 1.78 9.76 -8.01
CA SER A 205 0.80 9.02 -7.20
C SER A 205 1.15 7.53 -7.06
N THR A 206 1.91 6.97 -7.99
CA THR A 206 2.34 5.56 -7.90
C THR A 206 3.31 5.38 -6.75
N ILE A 207 4.32 6.24 -6.65
CA ILE A 207 5.23 6.25 -5.50
C ILE A 207 4.44 6.55 -4.24
N ARG A 208 3.49 7.49 -4.30
CA ARG A 208 2.55 7.82 -3.21
C ARG A 208 1.95 6.57 -2.56
N LEU A 209 1.29 5.77 -3.38
CA LEU A 209 0.50 4.62 -2.95
C LEU A 209 1.35 3.37 -2.68
N MET A 210 2.44 3.13 -3.44
CA MET A 210 3.35 2.00 -3.21
C MET A 210 4.16 2.14 -1.91
N SER A 211 4.38 3.37 -1.47
CA SER A 211 5.16 3.63 -0.27
C SER A 211 4.49 3.19 1.02
N VAL A 212 3.16 3.07 1.05
CA VAL A 212 2.45 2.50 2.21
C VAL A 212 2.32 0.97 2.15
N ASP A 213 2.85 0.36 1.10
CA ASP A 213 2.77 -1.09 0.89
C ASP A 213 3.78 -1.84 1.77
N PHE A 214 3.43 -2.07 3.03
CA PHE A 214 4.29 -2.72 4.03
C PHE A 214 4.94 -4.06 3.57
N PRO A 215 4.31 -4.94 2.76
CA PRO A 215 4.92 -6.18 2.29
C PRO A 215 6.10 -5.99 1.32
N VAL A 216 6.18 -4.86 0.62
CA VAL A 216 7.35 -4.56 -0.23
C VAL A 216 8.62 -4.46 0.61
N TYR A 217 8.54 -3.84 1.78
CA TYR A 217 9.67 -3.73 2.71
C TYR A 217 10.12 -5.08 3.26
N ASN A 218 9.18 -6.01 3.44
CA ASN A 218 9.52 -7.40 3.74
C ASN A 218 10.33 -8.01 2.58
N GLY A 219 9.89 -7.85 1.33
CA GLY A 219 10.67 -8.27 0.16
C GLY A 219 12.09 -7.67 0.14
N LEU A 220 12.19 -6.35 0.31
CA LEU A 220 13.46 -5.61 0.33
C LEU A 220 14.39 -6.02 1.48
N SER A 221 13.84 -6.44 2.63
CA SER A 221 14.65 -6.89 3.76
C SER A 221 15.50 -8.14 3.47
N ASN A 222 15.15 -8.89 2.42
CA ASN A 222 15.89 -10.07 1.98
C ASN A 222 17.12 -9.74 1.12
N ILE A 223 17.39 -8.46 0.84
CA ILE A 223 18.57 -8.05 0.07
C ILE A 223 19.85 -8.33 0.87
N ASN A 224 20.59 -9.35 0.43
CA ASN A 224 21.89 -9.70 1.01
C ASN A 224 23.03 -8.79 0.50
N ASN A 225 22.87 -8.17 -0.67
CA ASN A 225 23.90 -7.31 -1.26
C ASN A 225 23.90 -5.92 -0.60
N ARG A 226 24.91 -5.65 0.22
CA ARG A 226 25.09 -4.36 0.92
C ARG A 226 25.13 -3.14 0.00
N TYR A 227 25.60 -3.28 -1.23
CA TYR A 227 25.68 -2.17 -2.18
C TYR A 227 24.29 -1.79 -2.69
N VAL A 228 23.48 -2.79 -3.06
CA VAL A 228 22.09 -2.55 -3.48
C VAL A 228 21.29 -1.90 -2.35
N LEU A 229 21.40 -2.42 -1.12
CA LEU A 229 20.71 -1.84 0.03
C LEU A 229 21.15 -0.39 0.30
N ARG A 230 22.46 -0.11 0.25
CA ARG A 230 23.00 1.26 0.40
C ARG A 230 22.49 2.19 -0.69
N THR A 231 22.45 1.73 -1.94
CA THR A 231 21.92 2.53 -3.05
C THR A 231 20.45 2.90 -2.82
N ILE A 232 19.61 1.94 -2.39
CA ILE A 232 18.20 2.23 -2.05
C ILE A 232 18.11 3.27 -0.94
N ILE A 233 18.88 3.09 0.14
CA ILE A 233 18.90 4.03 1.27
C ILE A 233 19.32 5.43 0.81
N VAL A 234 20.40 5.56 0.05
CA VAL A 234 20.89 6.86 -0.45
C VAL A 234 19.86 7.53 -1.35
N LEU A 235 19.26 6.78 -2.28
CA LEU A 235 18.21 7.29 -3.16
C LEU A 235 17.01 7.81 -2.36
N TRP A 236 16.54 7.03 -1.39
CA TRP A 236 15.34 7.36 -0.63
C TRP A 236 15.56 8.50 0.37
N VAL A 237 16.71 8.52 1.07
CA VAL A 237 17.11 9.65 1.91
C VAL A 237 17.24 10.93 1.08
N GLY A 238 17.92 10.86 -0.07
CA GLY A 238 18.07 12.00 -0.97
C GLY A 238 16.72 12.56 -1.42
N ALA A 239 15.79 11.68 -1.80
CA ALA A 239 14.44 12.08 -2.19
C ALA A 239 13.62 12.61 -1.02
N ALA A 240 13.73 12.05 0.18
CA ALA A 240 13.05 12.55 1.38
C ALA A 240 13.55 13.96 1.76
N ILE A 241 14.87 14.21 1.70
CA ILE A 241 15.46 15.54 1.93
C ILE A 241 14.96 16.52 0.87
N TYR A 242 15.05 16.13 -0.41
CA TYR A 242 14.58 16.97 -1.52
C TYR A 242 13.09 17.33 -1.36
N GLY A 243 12.25 16.33 -1.10
CA GLY A 243 10.82 16.53 -0.84
C GLY A 243 10.57 17.43 0.36
N SER A 244 11.31 17.26 1.46
CA SER A 244 11.21 18.13 2.64
C SER A 244 11.50 19.59 2.31
N ILE A 245 12.56 19.85 1.53
CA ILE A 245 12.91 21.22 1.09
C ILE A 245 11.78 21.79 0.25
N LEU A 246 11.29 21.05 -0.76
CA LEU A 246 10.17 21.50 -1.60
C LEU A 246 8.92 21.82 -0.78
N PHE A 247 8.61 21.01 0.23
CA PHE A 247 7.46 21.20 1.10
C PHE A 247 7.62 22.40 2.03
N THR A 248 8.76 22.52 2.73
CA THR A 248 9.04 23.63 3.66
C THR A 248 9.05 24.98 2.95
N HIS A 249 9.53 25.03 1.70
CA HIS A 249 9.55 26.26 0.90
C HIS A 249 8.29 26.51 0.07
N GLN A 250 7.22 25.72 0.26
CA GLN A 250 5.95 25.81 -0.46
C GLN A 250 6.05 25.66 -1.99
N TRP A 251 7.21 25.25 -2.53
CA TRP A 251 7.41 25.02 -3.97
C TRP A 251 6.61 23.84 -4.51
N TRP A 252 6.02 23.06 -3.61
CA TRP A 252 5.19 21.93 -3.94
C TRP A 252 3.70 22.28 -4.08
N TRP A 253 3.32 23.51 -3.71
CA TRP A 253 1.96 24.06 -3.77
C TRP A 253 1.79 25.17 -4.83
N GLN A 254 2.83 25.43 -5.64
CA GLN A 254 2.84 26.37 -6.76
C GLN A 254 2.78 25.63 -8.08
#